data_AF-A0A0B7B3Q2-F1
#
_entry.id   AF-A0A0B7B3Q2-F1
#
_cell.length_a   1.000
_cell.length_b   1.000
_cell.length_c   1.000
_cell.angle_alpha   90.00
_cell.angle_beta   90.00
_cell.angle_gamma   90.00
#
_symmetry.space_group_name_H-M   'P 1'
#
loop_
_entity.id
_entity.type
_entity.pdbx_description
1 polymer ?
#
loop_
_entity_poly.entity_id
_entity_poly.type
_entity_poly.pdbx_seq_one_letter_code
_entity_poly.pdbx_strand_id
1 'polypeptide(L)'
;MMGESLRMTIGSEILSVIFCLGLLCTVKSQTTVQFCGNTPADVVFLLDSSNSMWAPHFQQQLEFVSNVTQMFEIGETATQVGLATFNDDVQLQFYLNEYRDKNRLIKAIGLVQQTHGASTATDLALKFLRIRLFHSRYGARPGVPHIAIVITDGQSDNTLKTLIEATKVKRNNINIFTIGVGRAANRREIERMASSPSNEYAFVVDNFSFLSSIKEKLAIRTCKAAASMSTTITTTDSPTTTKPLSTTTNWVDIARKICDKKVVDIVFALDSSDVVTAQDFWYQVKFVRDLTMGLDIGPNKTRIGVIIYSDKVVHVFDVNDHTSLSSAISALYGVDRIQGGTRIDKVIHYVRTKGFRRTVSRQEAAQLLVLVTASATENLHRVKKEANKARSAGVNILTIALRDVNYSIQSLSWSWTSFLWKQQ
;
A
#
# COMPACT_ATOMS: atom_id res chain seq x y z
N MET A 1 24.06 22.90 9.95
CA MET A 1 23.57 23.16 8.56
C MET A 1 23.81 21.88 7.75
N MET A 2 23.00 21.62 6.71
CA MET A 2 22.64 20.27 6.20
C MET A 2 21.62 19.56 7.11
N GLY A 3 20.51 18.99 6.59
CA GLY A 3 19.98 19.09 5.22
C GLY A 3 18.57 18.46 5.14
N GLU A 4 17.62 19.18 4.53
CA GLU A 4 16.18 18.84 4.58
C GLU A 4 15.81 17.69 3.62
N SER A 5 14.99 16.75 4.10
CA SER A 5 14.65 15.52 3.38
C SER A 5 13.28 15.61 2.68
N LEU A 6 13.27 15.71 1.35
CA LEU A 6 12.03 15.71 0.59
C LEU A 6 11.22 14.42 0.80
N ARG A 7 9.89 14.56 0.91
CA ARG A 7 8.95 13.43 1.01
C ARG A 7 8.16 13.27 -0.29
N MET A 8 8.01 12.02 -0.75
CA MET A 8 7.17 11.68 -1.88
C MET A 8 5.73 11.39 -1.42
N THR A 9 4.83 12.35 -1.59
CA THR A 9 3.40 12.17 -1.26
C THR A 9 2.67 11.43 -2.36
N ILE A 10 2.12 10.25 -2.05
CA ILE A 10 1.21 9.52 -2.95
C ILE A 10 -0.13 10.25 -2.98
N GLY A 11 -0.35 11.06 -4.02
CA GLY A 11 -1.62 11.77 -4.23
C GLY A 11 -2.78 10.82 -4.56
N SER A 12 -4.01 11.31 -4.37
CA SER A 12 -5.26 10.60 -4.67
C SER A 12 -5.36 10.07 -6.11
N GLU A 13 -4.63 10.66 -7.05
CA GLU A 13 -4.50 10.20 -8.43
C GLU A 13 -3.64 8.92 -8.55
N ILE A 14 -2.51 8.80 -7.84
CA ILE A 14 -1.76 7.52 -7.79
C ILE A 14 -2.56 6.49 -7.01
N LEU A 15 -3.29 6.92 -5.98
CA LEU A 15 -4.26 6.07 -5.29
C LEU A 15 -5.33 5.57 -6.28
N SER A 16 -5.84 6.44 -7.17
CA SER A 16 -6.75 6.06 -8.27
C SER A 16 -6.08 5.18 -9.34
N VAL A 17 -4.77 5.28 -9.55
CA VAL A 17 -4.01 4.37 -10.42
C VAL A 17 -3.82 3.00 -9.76
N ILE A 18 -3.54 2.92 -8.45
CA ILE A 18 -3.48 1.67 -7.69
C ILE A 18 -4.87 1.03 -7.61
N PHE A 19 -5.91 1.84 -7.35
CA PHE A 19 -7.32 1.46 -7.28
C PHE A 19 -7.96 1.26 -8.66
N CYS A 20 -7.26 1.60 -9.75
CA CYS A 20 -7.54 1.03 -11.08
C CYS A 20 -6.77 -0.28 -11.24
N LEU A 21 -5.45 -0.28 -11.07
CA LEU A 21 -4.57 -1.41 -11.41
C LEU A 21 -4.80 -2.70 -10.59
N GLY A 22 -5.20 -2.58 -9.32
CA GLY A 22 -5.65 -3.70 -8.49
C GLY A 22 -7.14 -4.05 -8.67
N LEU A 23 -7.84 -3.38 -9.59
CA LEU A 23 -9.30 -3.37 -9.72
C LEU A 23 -9.76 -3.32 -11.19
N LEU A 24 -8.89 -3.77 -12.12
CA LEU A 24 -9.01 -3.62 -13.60
C LEU A 24 -10.15 -4.40 -14.27
N CYS A 25 -11.22 -4.73 -13.54
CA CYS A 25 -12.47 -5.27 -14.11
C CYS A 25 -13.74 -4.71 -13.43
N THR A 26 -13.63 -3.83 -12.42
CA THR A 26 -14.71 -3.63 -11.43
C THR A 26 -14.96 -2.15 -11.05
N VAL A 27 -15.08 -1.23 -12.02
CA VAL A 27 -15.43 0.18 -11.75
C VAL A 27 -16.66 0.68 -12.52
N LYS A 28 -17.82 0.63 -11.85
CA LYS A 28 -18.73 1.77 -11.55
C LYS A 28 -19.47 1.42 -10.24
N SER A 29 -19.85 2.33 -9.36
CA SER A 29 -19.78 3.81 -9.35
C SER A 29 -19.19 4.30 -8.01
N GLN A 30 -19.40 5.56 -7.63
CA GLN A 30 -19.02 6.11 -6.32
C GLN A 30 -19.65 5.31 -5.17
N THR A 31 -18.82 4.53 -4.48
CA THR A 31 -19.05 4.10 -3.09
C THR A 31 -17.97 4.69 -2.21
N THR A 32 -18.33 5.19 -1.03
CA THR A 32 -17.41 5.29 0.09
C THR A 32 -16.77 3.91 0.30
N VAL A 33 -15.44 3.81 0.31
CA VAL A 33 -14.75 2.51 0.30
C VAL A 33 -14.84 1.84 1.67
N GLN A 34 -15.98 1.21 1.92
CA GLN A 34 -16.33 0.46 3.13
C GLN A 34 -15.65 -0.91 3.06
N PHE A 35 -14.36 -0.97 3.38
CA PHE A 35 -13.46 -2.09 3.04
C PHE A 35 -13.92 -3.47 3.54
N CYS A 36 -14.75 -3.54 4.60
CA CYS A 36 -15.27 -4.78 5.18
C CYS A 36 -16.77 -5.03 4.91
N GLY A 37 -17.50 -4.11 4.27
CA GLY A 37 -18.96 -4.11 4.32
C GLY A 37 -19.46 -4.09 5.78
N ASN A 38 -20.34 -5.02 6.14
CA ASN A 38 -20.75 -5.29 7.53
C ASN A 38 -20.11 -6.56 8.12
N THR A 39 -19.02 -7.08 7.53
CA THR A 39 -18.40 -8.33 7.99
C THR A 39 -17.85 -8.16 9.42
N PRO A 40 -18.24 -9.00 10.40
CA PRO A 40 -17.78 -8.85 11.77
C PRO A 40 -16.27 -9.03 11.92
N ALA A 41 -15.64 -8.16 12.71
CA ALA A 41 -14.25 -8.28 13.16
C ALA A 41 -14.10 -7.68 14.57
N ASP A 42 -13.22 -8.23 15.39
CA ASP A 42 -12.86 -7.65 16.68
C ASP A 42 -11.42 -7.13 16.60
N VAL A 43 -11.26 -5.81 16.58
CA VAL A 43 -9.98 -5.13 16.32
C VAL A 43 -9.48 -4.47 17.60
N VAL A 44 -8.21 -4.70 17.95
CA VAL A 44 -7.60 -4.12 19.15
C VAL A 44 -6.29 -3.43 18.78
N PHE A 45 -6.20 -2.13 19.09
CA PHE A 45 -4.98 -1.35 18.93
C PHE A 45 -4.17 -1.35 20.24
N LEU A 46 -2.86 -1.64 20.12
CA LEU A 46 -1.85 -1.46 21.16
C LEU A 46 -0.91 -0.35 20.71
N LEU A 47 -0.92 0.78 21.42
CA LEU A 47 -0.15 1.97 21.07
C LEU A 47 0.99 2.22 22.06
N ASP A 48 2.20 2.37 21.55
CA ASP A 48 3.36 2.74 22.34
C ASP A 48 3.24 4.20 22.83
N SER A 49 3.43 4.40 24.13
CA SER A 49 3.30 5.68 24.84
C SER A 49 4.53 6.00 25.71
N SER A 50 5.65 5.31 25.44
CA SER A 50 6.94 5.49 26.09
C SER A 50 7.55 6.87 25.85
N ASN A 51 8.69 7.16 26.48
CA ASN A 51 9.36 8.46 26.41
C ASN A 51 10.27 8.64 25.18
N SER A 52 10.47 7.60 24.34
CA SER A 52 11.00 7.80 22.97
C SER A 52 9.95 8.45 22.05
N MET A 53 8.67 8.16 22.31
CA MET A 53 7.54 8.71 21.59
C MET A 53 7.37 10.21 21.89
N TRP A 54 7.75 11.05 20.94
CA TRP A 54 7.47 12.49 21.01
C TRP A 54 5.96 12.76 20.87
N ALA A 55 5.37 13.68 21.62
CA ALA A 55 3.90 13.83 21.69
C ALA A 55 3.18 14.04 20.32
N PRO A 56 3.72 14.80 19.34
CA PRO A 56 3.18 14.84 17.98
C PRO A 56 3.22 13.51 17.22
N HIS A 57 4.17 12.61 17.52
CA HIS A 57 4.17 11.24 17.00
C HIS A 57 3.07 10.40 17.62
N PHE A 58 2.84 10.53 18.93
CA PHE A 58 1.70 9.88 19.60
C PHE A 58 0.36 10.36 19.02
N GLN A 59 0.21 11.67 18.77
CA GLN A 59 -0.97 12.20 18.09
C GLN A 59 -1.15 11.63 16.68
N GLN A 60 -0.07 11.39 15.93
CA GLN A 60 -0.13 10.73 14.62
C GLN A 60 -0.47 9.22 14.70
N GLN A 61 -0.20 8.54 15.83
CA GLN A 61 -0.77 7.21 16.09
C GLN A 61 -2.29 7.28 16.26
N LEU A 62 -2.80 8.22 17.07
CA LEU A 62 -4.24 8.40 17.28
C LEU A 62 -4.96 8.82 15.99
N GLU A 63 -4.34 9.67 15.17
CA GLU A 63 -4.85 10.03 13.84
C GLU A 63 -4.88 8.80 12.92
N PHE A 64 -3.83 7.98 12.90
CA PHE A 64 -3.82 6.73 12.12
C PHE A 64 -4.91 5.76 12.57
N VAL A 65 -5.07 5.54 13.88
CA VAL A 65 -6.13 4.68 14.45
C VAL A 65 -7.51 5.20 14.07
N SER A 66 -7.72 6.52 14.15
CA SER A 66 -8.95 7.17 13.71
C SER A 66 -9.20 7.01 12.21
N ASN A 67 -8.15 7.15 11.40
CA ASN A 67 -8.21 6.99 9.94
C ASN A 67 -8.48 5.54 9.51
N VAL A 68 -7.95 4.54 10.22
CA VAL A 68 -8.26 3.11 10.00
C VAL A 68 -9.67 2.79 10.47
N THR A 69 -10.07 3.30 11.65
CA THR A 69 -11.40 3.05 12.23
C THR A 69 -12.55 3.59 11.37
N GLN A 70 -12.34 4.72 10.69
CA GLN A 70 -13.31 5.27 9.71
C GLN A 70 -13.60 4.33 8.53
N MET A 71 -12.72 3.38 8.22
CA MET A 71 -12.82 2.47 7.07
C MET A 71 -13.67 1.22 7.35
N PHE A 72 -14.11 1.03 8.59
CA PHE A 72 -14.97 -0.06 9.05
C PHE A 72 -16.36 0.46 9.41
N GLU A 73 -17.37 -0.42 9.38
CA GLU A 73 -18.62 -0.17 10.11
C GLU A 73 -18.50 -0.64 11.55
N ILE A 74 -18.97 0.20 12.47
CA ILE A 74 -18.80 0.01 13.91
C ILE A 74 -20.15 -0.37 14.51
N GLY A 75 -20.20 -1.47 15.25
CA GLY A 75 -21.43 -1.95 15.89
C GLY A 75 -21.38 -3.41 16.33
N GLU A 76 -22.38 -3.82 17.11
CA GLU A 76 -22.49 -5.14 17.76
C GLU A 76 -22.45 -6.32 16.77
N THR A 77 -22.96 -6.10 15.55
CA THR A 77 -23.00 -7.07 14.44
C THR A 77 -22.02 -6.72 13.31
N ALA A 78 -21.17 -5.71 13.50
CA ALA A 78 -20.16 -5.24 12.54
C ALA A 78 -18.77 -5.29 13.21
N THR A 79 -17.86 -4.36 12.92
CA THR A 79 -16.56 -4.28 13.61
C THR A 79 -16.72 -3.71 15.02
N GLN A 80 -16.01 -4.29 15.98
CA GLN A 80 -15.79 -3.71 17.31
C GLN A 80 -14.33 -3.27 17.43
N VAL A 81 -14.07 -2.20 18.19
CA VAL A 81 -12.72 -1.66 18.37
C VAL A 81 -12.42 -1.44 19.85
N GLY A 82 -11.33 -2.04 20.34
CA GLY A 82 -10.75 -1.78 21.66
C GLY A 82 -9.38 -1.10 21.53
N LEU A 83 -8.94 -0.42 22.58
CA LEU A 83 -7.66 0.28 22.58
C LEU A 83 -6.99 0.27 23.96
N ALA A 84 -5.68 0.02 23.95
CA ALA A 84 -4.81 0.23 25.09
C ALA A 84 -3.49 0.90 24.66
N THR A 85 -2.95 1.73 25.55
CA THR A 85 -1.58 2.25 25.44
C THR A 85 -0.64 1.39 26.30
N PHE A 86 0.65 1.41 26.01
CA PHE A 86 1.65 0.75 26.86
C PHE A 86 2.96 1.53 26.93
N ASN A 87 3.65 1.41 28.06
CA ASN A 87 4.98 1.95 28.32
C ASN A 87 5.69 1.07 29.38
N ASP A 88 5.80 1.52 30.62
CA ASP A 88 6.25 0.70 31.77
C ASP A 88 5.21 -0.38 32.16
N ASP A 89 3.92 -0.09 31.93
CA ASP A 89 2.80 -1.04 32.05
C ASP A 89 1.74 -0.72 30.96
N VAL A 90 0.61 -1.42 30.98
CA VAL A 90 -0.48 -1.29 30.01
C VAL A 90 -1.63 -0.45 30.57
N GLN A 91 -1.96 0.67 29.93
CA GLN A 91 -3.15 1.45 30.27
C GLN A 91 -4.27 1.16 29.27
N LEU A 92 -5.33 0.51 29.76
CA LEU A 92 -6.58 0.38 29.03
C LEU A 92 -7.16 1.77 28.75
N GLN A 93 -7.57 2.01 27.51
CA GLN A 93 -8.34 3.21 27.15
C GLN A 93 -9.83 2.86 26.98
N PHE A 94 -10.16 1.75 26.30
CA PHE A 94 -11.53 1.21 26.23
C PHE A 94 -11.58 -0.24 25.70
N TYR A 95 -12.65 -0.96 26.03
CA TYR A 95 -12.92 -2.34 25.59
C TYR A 95 -13.69 -2.43 24.26
N LEU A 96 -13.70 -3.61 23.61
CA LEU A 96 -14.36 -3.86 22.32
C LEU A 96 -15.87 -3.55 22.34
N ASN A 97 -16.55 -3.86 23.45
CA ASN A 97 -18.00 -3.69 23.59
C ASN A 97 -18.44 -2.28 24.05
N GLU A 98 -17.50 -1.36 24.25
CA GLU A 98 -17.74 -0.05 24.88
C GLU A 98 -18.32 0.99 23.92
N TYR A 99 -17.83 1.03 22.67
CA TYR A 99 -18.28 1.99 21.66
C TYR A 99 -18.97 1.30 20.47
N ARG A 100 -20.28 1.56 20.34
CA ARG A 100 -21.15 1.02 19.29
C ARG A 100 -21.51 2.04 18.18
N ASP A 101 -21.16 3.31 18.38
CA ASP A 101 -21.30 4.37 17.37
C ASP A 101 -19.91 4.82 16.90
N LYS A 102 -19.74 4.88 15.57
CA LYS A 102 -18.50 5.29 14.91
C LYS A 102 -18.06 6.69 15.33
N ASN A 103 -19.00 7.64 15.50
CA ASN A 103 -18.66 9.03 15.80
C ASN A 103 -18.17 9.21 17.24
N ARG A 104 -18.79 8.52 18.21
CA ARG A 104 -18.33 8.45 19.60
C ARG A 104 -16.97 7.74 19.71
N LEU A 105 -16.76 6.63 18.99
CA LEU A 105 -15.48 5.93 18.96
C LEU A 105 -14.33 6.81 18.46
N ILE A 106 -14.52 7.51 17.32
CA ILE A 106 -13.50 8.43 16.79
C ILE A 106 -13.20 9.58 17.77
N LYS A 107 -14.22 10.11 18.46
CA LYS A 107 -14.01 11.09 19.53
C LYS A 107 -13.25 10.52 20.72
N ALA A 108 -13.52 9.28 21.14
CA ALA A 108 -12.80 8.62 22.23
C ALA A 108 -11.33 8.39 21.89
N ILE A 109 -11.02 7.92 20.67
CA ILE A 109 -9.63 7.79 20.17
C ILE A 109 -8.92 9.16 20.22
N GLY A 110 -9.57 10.23 19.77
CA GLY A 110 -9.02 11.59 19.80
C GLY A 110 -8.88 12.24 21.19
N LEU A 111 -9.33 11.57 22.27
CA LEU A 111 -9.20 12.04 23.65
C LEU A 111 -8.15 11.25 24.47
N VAL A 112 -7.56 10.20 23.90
CA VAL A 112 -6.49 9.42 24.55
C VAL A 112 -5.25 10.32 24.75
N GLN A 113 -4.66 10.27 25.95
CA GLN A 113 -3.48 11.06 26.29
C GLN A 113 -2.25 10.15 26.42
N GLN A 114 -1.06 10.69 26.11
CA GLN A 114 0.20 9.97 26.30
C GLN A 114 0.53 9.90 27.80
N THR A 115 0.79 8.69 28.28
CA THR A 115 1.02 8.40 29.71
C THR A 115 2.49 8.45 30.14
N HIS A 116 3.42 8.65 29.20
CA HIS A 116 4.85 8.97 29.42
C HIS A 116 5.61 8.04 30.38
N GLY A 117 6.12 6.92 29.87
CA GLY A 117 6.87 5.92 30.65
C GLY A 117 8.29 5.65 30.13
N ALA A 118 9.17 5.12 30.98
CA ALA A 118 10.59 4.97 30.69
C ALA A 118 10.92 3.72 29.83
N SER A 119 10.10 2.67 29.93
CA SER A 119 10.26 1.36 29.30
C SER A 119 9.28 1.14 28.14
N THR A 120 9.57 0.11 27.33
CA THR A 120 8.74 -0.38 26.20
C THR A 120 8.32 -1.84 26.47
N ALA A 121 7.40 -2.02 27.43
CA ALA A 121 6.95 -3.33 27.93
C ALA A 121 5.95 -4.05 27.01
N THR A 122 6.35 -4.26 25.75
CA THR A 122 5.54 -4.92 24.70
C THR A 122 5.12 -6.35 25.07
N ASP A 123 5.87 -7.05 25.92
CA ASP A 123 5.47 -8.37 26.44
C ASP A 123 4.27 -8.30 27.39
N LEU A 124 4.19 -7.27 28.25
CA LEU A 124 3.02 -6.99 29.08
C LEU A 124 1.82 -6.59 28.22
N ALA A 125 2.02 -5.76 27.18
CA ALA A 125 0.97 -5.37 26.25
C ALA A 125 0.36 -6.58 25.51
N LEU A 126 1.19 -7.46 24.95
CA LEU A 126 0.75 -8.70 24.29
C LEU A 126 0.10 -9.71 25.26
N LYS A 127 0.58 -9.77 26.51
CA LYS A 127 -0.05 -10.58 27.57
C LYS A 127 -1.44 -10.05 27.92
N PHE A 128 -1.57 -8.75 28.16
CA PHE A 128 -2.85 -8.09 28.50
C PHE A 128 -3.88 -8.23 27.37
N LEU A 129 -3.45 -8.00 26.12
CA LEU A 129 -4.22 -8.29 24.91
C LEU A 129 -4.84 -9.70 24.93
N ARG A 130 -4.01 -10.71 25.22
CA ARG A 130 -4.39 -12.14 25.21
C ARG A 130 -5.32 -12.55 26.36
N ILE A 131 -5.20 -11.95 27.55
CA ILE A 131 -5.94 -12.37 28.76
C ILE A 131 -7.00 -11.38 29.25
N ARG A 132 -7.13 -10.22 28.59
CA ARG A 132 -8.14 -9.20 28.85
C ARG A 132 -8.82 -8.72 27.57
N LEU A 133 -8.12 -8.05 26.66
CA LEU A 133 -8.79 -7.36 25.55
C LEU A 133 -9.57 -8.32 24.62
N PHE A 134 -9.04 -9.52 24.34
CA PHE A 134 -9.76 -10.58 23.60
C PHE A 134 -10.52 -11.58 24.49
N HIS A 135 -11.03 -11.16 25.65
CA HIS A 135 -11.92 -11.98 26.48
C HIS A 135 -13.39 -11.61 26.25
N SER A 136 -14.25 -12.62 26.10
CA SER A 136 -15.70 -12.48 25.85
C SER A 136 -16.44 -11.45 26.71
N ARG A 137 -16.15 -11.39 28.03
CA ARG A 137 -16.76 -10.42 28.96
C ARG A 137 -16.48 -8.95 28.63
N TYR A 138 -15.49 -8.69 27.76
CA TYR A 138 -15.08 -7.38 27.27
C TYR A 138 -15.36 -7.19 25.77
N GLY A 139 -16.21 -8.04 25.18
CA GLY A 139 -16.75 -7.88 23.83
C GLY A 139 -16.25 -8.87 22.78
N ALA A 140 -15.19 -9.64 23.03
CA ALA A 140 -14.65 -10.57 22.02
C ALA A 140 -15.65 -11.70 21.67
N ARG A 141 -16.01 -11.84 20.39
CA ARG A 141 -17.11 -12.69 19.91
C ARG A 141 -16.59 -14.04 19.39
N PRO A 142 -17.11 -15.19 19.87
CA PRO A 142 -16.71 -16.49 19.33
C PRO A 142 -17.10 -16.60 17.84
N GLY A 143 -16.18 -17.11 17.01
CA GLY A 143 -16.37 -17.20 15.56
C GLY A 143 -16.07 -15.90 14.78
N VAL A 144 -15.84 -14.78 15.47
CA VAL A 144 -15.43 -13.51 14.84
C VAL A 144 -13.89 -13.41 14.83
N PRO A 145 -13.27 -12.96 13.73
CA PRO A 145 -11.81 -12.85 13.68
C PRO A 145 -11.24 -11.77 14.63
N HIS A 146 -10.40 -12.22 15.55
CA HIS A 146 -9.66 -11.39 16.50
C HIS A 146 -8.37 -10.85 15.87
N ILE A 147 -8.19 -9.52 15.89
CA ILE A 147 -7.15 -8.83 15.12
C ILE A 147 -6.47 -7.76 16.01
N ALA A 148 -5.23 -8.01 16.37
CA ALA A 148 -4.36 -7.10 17.11
C ALA A 148 -3.50 -6.25 16.15
N ILE A 149 -3.38 -4.96 16.46
CA ILE A 149 -2.58 -3.99 15.70
C ILE A 149 -1.63 -3.31 16.68
N VAL A 150 -0.33 -3.60 16.58
CA VAL A 150 0.70 -3.09 17.50
C VAL A 150 1.53 -2.02 16.80
N ILE A 151 1.65 -0.84 17.39
CA ILE A 151 2.46 0.28 16.88
C ILE A 151 3.53 0.63 17.92
N THR A 152 4.79 0.77 17.50
CA THR A 152 5.94 1.12 18.36
C THR A 152 7.06 1.77 17.55
N ASP A 153 7.86 2.65 18.16
CA ASP A 153 9.10 3.19 17.54
C ASP A 153 10.39 2.53 18.01
N GLY A 154 10.33 1.66 19.03
CA GLY A 154 11.49 1.14 19.73
C GLY A 154 11.85 -0.33 19.46
N GLN A 155 12.70 -0.83 20.34
CA GLN A 155 12.87 -2.25 20.63
C GLN A 155 12.24 -2.51 21.99
N SER A 156 11.62 -3.67 22.22
CA SER A 156 11.11 -3.98 23.55
C SER A 156 12.26 -4.32 24.51
N ASP A 157 12.21 -3.77 25.72
CA ASP A 157 13.11 -4.06 26.85
C ASP A 157 13.27 -5.56 27.15
N ASN A 158 12.29 -6.38 26.74
CA ASN A 158 12.37 -7.83 26.84
C ASN A 158 11.92 -8.57 25.58
N THR A 159 12.59 -8.32 24.45
CA THR A 159 12.36 -9.00 23.16
C THR A 159 12.11 -10.52 23.27
N LEU A 160 12.80 -11.24 24.17
CA LEU A 160 12.55 -12.68 24.34
C LEU A 160 11.15 -12.99 24.90
N LYS A 161 10.71 -12.30 25.95
CA LYS A 161 9.32 -12.43 26.46
C LYS A 161 8.31 -11.93 25.43
N THR A 162 8.60 -10.84 24.72
CA THR A 162 7.72 -10.28 23.68
C THR A 162 7.44 -11.31 22.58
N LEU A 163 8.47 -12.03 22.10
CA LEU A 163 8.30 -13.11 21.13
C LEU A 163 7.56 -14.34 21.71
N ILE A 164 7.73 -14.64 23.00
CA ILE A 164 7.00 -15.72 23.69
C ILE A 164 5.50 -15.39 23.83
N GLU A 165 5.13 -14.17 24.23
CA GLU A 165 3.73 -13.76 24.32
C GLU A 165 3.11 -13.56 22.93
N ALA A 166 3.83 -13.02 21.94
CA ALA A 166 3.35 -12.99 20.54
C ALA A 166 3.04 -14.40 20.00
N THR A 167 3.86 -15.39 20.36
CA THR A 167 3.61 -16.80 20.01
C THR A 167 2.34 -17.34 20.71
N LYS A 168 2.08 -16.96 21.96
CA LYS A 168 0.85 -17.33 22.67
C LYS A 168 -0.39 -16.62 22.10
N VAL A 169 -0.28 -15.35 21.71
CA VAL A 169 -1.35 -14.58 21.06
C VAL A 169 -1.74 -15.24 19.73
N LYS A 170 -0.77 -15.58 18.88
CA LYS A 170 -1.01 -16.30 17.61
C LYS A 170 -1.63 -17.68 17.82
N ARG A 171 -1.24 -18.43 18.87
CA ARG A 171 -1.86 -19.71 19.25
C ARG A 171 -3.30 -19.59 19.76
N ASN A 172 -3.71 -18.41 20.22
CA ASN A 172 -5.09 -18.10 20.60
C ASN A 172 -5.97 -17.68 19.40
N ASN A 173 -5.53 -17.92 18.15
CA ASN A 173 -6.19 -17.51 16.91
C ASN A 173 -6.43 -16.00 16.81
N ILE A 174 -5.50 -15.20 17.36
CA ILE A 174 -5.47 -13.73 17.23
C ILE A 174 -4.42 -13.38 16.18
N ASN A 175 -4.86 -12.76 15.09
CA ASN A 175 -3.95 -12.24 14.07
C ASN A 175 -3.24 -10.98 14.61
N ILE A 176 -1.93 -10.89 14.42
CA ILE A 176 -1.10 -9.76 14.87
C ILE A 176 -0.53 -9.04 13.65
N PHE A 177 -0.93 -7.78 13.47
CA PHE A 177 -0.22 -6.81 12.66
C PHE A 177 0.75 -6.03 13.53
N THR A 178 1.96 -5.77 13.01
CA THR A 178 2.99 -5.00 13.71
C THR A 178 3.50 -3.87 12.83
N ILE A 179 3.67 -2.71 13.43
CA ILE A 179 4.02 -1.47 12.75
C ILE A 179 5.16 -0.82 13.52
N GLY A 180 6.37 -1.03 13.04
CA GLY A 180 7.55 -0.30 13.50
C GLY A 180 7.65 1.07 12.86
N VAL A 181 8.00 2.08 13.63
CA VAL A 181 8.12 3.46 13.15
C VAL A 181 9.50 4.03 13.44
N GLY A 182 10.12 4.68 12.46
CA GLY A 182 11.45 5.25 12.59
C GLY A 182 12.59 4.22 12.50
N ARG A 183 13.81 4.67 12.78
CA ARG A 183 15.05 3.88 12.60
C ARG A 183 15.48 3.07 13.83
N ALA A 184 14.88 3.33 15.00
CA ALA A 184 15.13 2.55 16.23
C ALA A 184 14.30 1.25 16.27
N ALA A 185 13.20 1.19 15.52
CA ALA A 185 12.30 0.07 15.41
C ALA A 185 13.01 -1.25 15.05
N ASN A 186 13.06 -2.22 15.98
CA ASN A 186 13.79 -3.47 15.75
C ASN A 186 13.04 -4.38 14.76
N ARG A 187 13.38 -4.26 13.48
CA ARG A 187 12.74 -4.98 12.37
C ARG A 187 12.64 -6.49 12.58
N ARG A 188 13.65 -7.14 13.20
CA ARG A 188 13.63 -8.59 13.46
C ARG A 188 12.64 -8.98 14.56
N GLU A 189 12.42 -8.12 15.54
CA GLU A 189 11.38 -8.30 16.56
C GLU A 189 9.99 -8.12 15.93
N ILE A 190 9.79 -7.02 15.20
CA ILE A 190 8.54 -6.67 14.51
C ILE A 190 8.09 -7.79 13.54
N GLU A 191 8.99 -8.29 12.69
CA GLU A 191 8.72 -9.37 11.73
C GLU A 191 8.43 -10.73 12.40
N ARG A 192 8.90 -10.96 13.64
CA ARG A 192 8.67 -12.21 14.40
C ARG A 192 7.47 -12.14 15.33
N MET A 193 7.11 -10.95 15.82
CA MET A 193 5.85 -10.70 16.51
C MET A 193 4.66 -10.91 15.56
N ALA A 194 4.74 -10.37 14.34
CA ALA A 194 3.70 -10.46 13.30
C ALA A 194 3.19 -11.88 13.01
N SER A 195 1.98 -11.96 12.44
CA SER A 195 1.44 -13.22 11.90
C SER A 195 2.02 -13.56 10.53
N SER A 196 1.74 -14.77 10.04
CA SER A 196 2.31 -15.29 8.80
C SER A 196 1.41 -15.03 7.59
N PRO A 197 1.97 -14.69 6.41
CA PRO A 197 3.39 -14.47 6.15
C PRO A 197 3.84 -13.06 6.58
N SER A 198 5.04 -12.92 7.15
CA SER A 198 5.45 -11.69 7.84
C SER A 198 5.46 -10.45 6.93
N ASN A 199 5.71 -10.60 5.63
CA ASN A 199 5.66 -9.51 4.65
C ASN A 199 4.24 -8.94 4.38
N GLU A 200 3.19 -9.55 4.93
CA GLU A 200 1.80 -9.07 4.84
C GLU A 200 1.26 -8.52 6.17
N TYR A 201 1.93 -8.83 7.29
CA TYR A 201 1.51 -8.47 8.65
C TYR A 201 2.51 -7.56 9.40
N ALA A 202 3.77 -7.52 8.98
CA ALA A 202 4.81 -6.66 9.53
C ALA A 202 5.11 -5.48 8.60
N PHE A 203 5.03 -4.27 9.14
CA PHE A 203 5.37 -3.04 8.44
C PHE A 203 6.46 -2.29 9.22
N VAL A 204 7.39 -1.68 8.51
CA VAL A 204 8.34 -0.71 9.06
C VAL A 204 8.28 0.54 8.19
N VAL A 205 8.06 1.70 8.80
CA VAL A 205 7.90 2.99 8.11
C VAL A 205 8.82 4.05 8.70
N ASP A 206 9.39 4.94 7.87
CA ASP A 206 10.48 5.83 8.29
C ASP A 206 10.08 6.89 9.34
N ASN A 207 8.79 7.19 9.48
CA ASN A 207 8.21 8.05 10.54
C ASN A 207 6.67 7.94 10.54
N PHE A 208 6.04 8.53 11.57
CA PHE A 208 4.60 8.40 11.85
C PHE A 208 3.68 8.94 10.75
N SER A 209 4.09 9.93 9.95
CA SER A 209 3.26 10.40 8.82
C SER A 209 3.03 9.33 7.75
N PHE A 210 3.94 8.36 7.62
CA PHE A 210 3.81 7.25 6.68
C PHE A 210 2.84 6.15 7.15
N LEU A 211 2.31 6.21 8.38
CA LEU A 211 1.20 5.35 8.82
C LEU A 211 -0.01 5.48 7.88
N SER A 212 -0.24 6.68 7.34
CA SER A 212 -1.24 6.96 6.31
C SER A 212 -1.15 6.04 5.07
N SER A 213 0.05 5.53 4.73
CA SER A 213 0.30 4.69 3.56
C SER A 213 0.01 3.19 3.77
N ILE A 214 -0.15 2.75 5.03
CA ILE A 214 -0.45 1.36 5.37
C ILE A 214 -1.91 1.14 5.80
N LYS A 215 -2.70 2.20 6.04
CA LYS A 215 -4.11 2.13 6.48
C LYS A 215 -4.97 1.23 5.59
N GLU A 216 -4.80 1.32 4.26
CA GLU A 216 -5.56 0.55 3.28
C GLU A 216 -5.08 -0.91 3.19
N LYS A 217 -3.76 -1.14 3.23
CA LYS A 217 -3.20 -2.50 3.32
C LYS A 217 -3.72 -3.20 4.58
N LEU A 218 -3.73 -2.49 5.71
CA LEU A 218 -4.23 -2.97 6.99
C LEU A 218 -5.75 -3.25 6.95
N ALA A 219 -6.56 -2.30 6.48
CA ALA A 219 -8.00 -2.49 6.33
C ALA A 219 -8.33 -3.70 5.42
N ILE A 220 -7.74 -3.79 4.23
CA ILE A 220 -7.93 -4.93 3.32
C ILE A 220 -7.59 -6.26 4.02
N ARG A 221 -6.52 -6.31 4.82
CA ARG A 221 -6.08 -7.53 5.49
C ARG A 221 -6.96 -7.88 6.69
N THR A 222 -7.43 -6.89 7.45
CA THR A 222 -8.46 -7.05 8.48
C THR A 222 -9.73 -7.64 7.87
N CYS A 223 -10.19 -7.12 6.73
CA CYS A 223 -11.38 -7.60 6.05
C CYS A 223 -11.19 -8.99 5.38
N LYS A 224 -9.98 -9.31 4.91
CA LYS A 224 -9.65 -10.68 4.43
C LYS A 224 -9.63 -11.70 5.57
N ALA A 225 -9.12 -11.33 6.74
CA ALA A 225 -9.22 -12.17 7.93
C ALA A 225 -10.69 -12.38 8.34
N ALA A 226 -11.49 -11.30 8.36
CA ALA A 226 -12.94 -11.31 8.57
C ALA A 226 -13.67 -12.31 7.63
N ALA A 227 -13.42 -12.18 6.33
CA ALA A 227 -14.04 -13.02 5.30
C ALA A 227 -13.59 -14.49 5.37
N SER A 228 -12.31 -14.76 5.66
CA SER A 228 -11.75 -16.12 5.65
C SER A 228 -12.40 -17.07 6.67
N MET A 229 -12.93 -16.54 7.78
CA MET A 229 -13.72 -17.33 8.75
C MET A 229 -15.22 -17.36 8.42
N SER A 230 -15.72 -16.46 7.56
CA SER A 230 -17.11 -16.47 7.09
C SER A 230 -17.37 -17.42 5.91
N THR A 231 -16.32 -17.90 5.23
CA THR A 231 -16.42 -18.66 3.96
C THR A 231 -16.85 -20.14 4.16
N THR A 232 -17.64 -20.42 5.20
CA THR A 232 -18.20 -21.76 5.48
C THR A 232 -19.65 -21.91 4.99
N ILE A 233 -20.35 -20.82 4.60
CA ILE A 233 -21.76 -20.86 4.19
C ILE A 233 -22.02 -20.08 2.89
N THR A 234 -22.21 -20.85 1.81
CA THR A 234 -23.12 -20.71 0.66
C THR A 234 -23.25 -19.39 -0.15
N THR A 235 -23.25 -19.55 -1.48
CA THR A 235 -23.38 -18.54 -2.55
C THR A 235 -24.81 -18.15 -2.95
N THR A 236 -25.04 -16.91 -3.42
CA THR A 236 -25.88 -16.60 -4.61
C THR A 236 -25.68 -15.14 -5.09
N ASP A 237 -26.10 -14.83 -6.33
CA ASP A 237 -25.78 -13.60 -7.08
C ASP A 237 -26.93 -13.23 -8.08
N SER A 238 -27.18 -11.94 -8.39
CA SER A 238 -28.06 -11.47 -9.50
C SER A 238 -28.09 -9.93 -9.75
N PRO A 239 -28.48 -9.43 -10.97
CA PRO A 239 -28.15 -8.06 -11.45
C PRO A 239 -29.34 -7.22 -12.05
N THR A 240 -29.11 -5.94 -12.42
CA THR A 240 -29.78 -5.23 -13.57
C THR A 240 -29.18 -3.84 -13.92
N THR A 241 -29.11 -3.55 -15.24
CA THR A 241 -28.56 -2.36 -15.96
C THR A 241 -29.38 -1.05 -15.79
N THR A 242 -29.05 0.19 -16.24
CA THR A 242 -28.38 0.75 -17.46
C THR A 242 -28.06 2.29 -17.22
N LYS A 243 -27.55 3.25 -18.04
CA LYS A 243 -26.99 3.40 -19.44
C LYS A 243 -25.89 4.56 -19.54
N PRO A 244 -25.90 5.72 -20.30
CA PRO A 244 -24.64 6.47 -20.64
C PRO A 244 -24.64 8.05 -20.57
N LEU A 245 -23.60 8.67 -21.20
CA LEU A 245 -23.46 10.03 -21.80
C LEU A 245 -23.01 11.21 -20.89
N SER A 246 -22.05 12.10 -21.24
CA SER A 246 -21.24 12.31 -22.47
C SER A 246 -19.73 12.57 -22.19
N THR A 247 -18.94 12.76 -23.26
CA THR A 247 -17.47 12.65 -23.37
C THR A 247 -16.62 13.87 -22.97
N THR A 248 -15.57 13.61 -22.17
CA THR A 248 -14.17 13.99 -22.51
C THR A 248 -13.23 12.85 -22.11
N THR A 249 -12.12 12.63 -22.82
CA THR A 249 -11.30 11.40 -22.67
C THR A 249 -10.39 11.45 -21.44
N ASN A 250 -10.98 11.22 -20.27
CA ASN A 250 -10.37 11.19 -18.95
C ASN A 250 -9.53 9.90 -18.73
N TRP A 251 -8.78 9.78 -17.62
CA TRP A 251 -8.18 8.52 -17.13
C TRP A 251 -9.19 7.35 -17.18
N VAL A 252 -10.46 7.64 -16.90
CA VAL A 252 -11.59 6.71 -16.97
C VAL A 252 -11.66 5.95 -18.31
N ASP A 253 -11.30 6.58 -19.44
CA ASP A 253 -11.31 5.92 -20.76
C ASP A 253 -10.06 5.07 -21.03
N ILE A 254 -8.92 5.36 -20.39
CA ILE A 254 -7.78 4.42 -20.36
C ILE A 254 -8.14 3.23 -19.49
N ALA A 255 -8.61 3.48 -18.25
CA ALA A 255 -9.03 2.44 -17.32
C ALA A 255 -10.06 1.52 -18.00
N ARG A 256 -11.12 2.08 -18.59
CA ARG A 256 -12.13 1.32 -19.34
C ARG A 256 -11.51 0.48 -20.48
N LYS A 257 -10.64 1.04 -21.33
CA LYS A 257 -9.98 0.27 -22.42
C LYS A 257 -9.09 -0.86 -21.90
N ILE A 258 -8.58 -0.75 -20.67
CA ILE A 258 -7.82 -1.81 -19.99
C ILE A 258 -8.80 -2.83 -19.39
N CYS A 259 -9.89 -2.40 -18.75
CA CYS A 259 -10.95 -3.25 -18.21
C CYS A 259 -11.79 -3.98 -19.27
N ASP A 260 -11.85 -3.45 -20.50
CA ASP A 260 -12.42 -4.11 -21.69
C ASP A 260 -11.58 -5.34 -22.12
N LYS A 261 -10.45 -5.63 -21.43
CA LYS A 261 -9.57 -6.79 -21.64
C LYS A 261 -9.48 -7.66 -20.38
N LYS A 262 -9.49 -8.98 -20.56
CA LYS A 262 -9.52 -9.96 -19.45
C LYS A 262 -8.24 -10.02 -18.62
N VAL A 263 -7.11 -9.57 -19.18
CA VAL A 263 -5.77 -9.66 -18.57
C VAL A 263 -4.91 -8.47 -19.03
N VAL A 264 -3.84 -8.18 -18.29
CA VAL A 264 -3.01 -6.97 -18.50
C VAL A 264 -1.53 -7.31 -18.45
N ASP A 265 -0.77 -6.77 -19.41
CA ASP A 265 0.70 -6.80 -19.44
C ASP A 265 1.21 -5.38 -19.18
N ILE A 266 1.95 -5.18 -18.09
CA ILE A 266 2.48 -3.87 -17.68
C ILE A 266 4.00 -3.86 -17.84
N VAL A 267 4.57 -2.81 -18.44
CA VAL A 267 6.01 -2.55 -18.40
C VAL A 267 6.26 -1.26 -17.63
N PHE A 268 6.99 -1.37 -16.52
CA PHE A 268 7.51 -0.24 -15.78
C PHE A 268 8.83 0.22 -16.40
N ALA A 269 8.92 1.51 -16.71
CA ALA A 269 10.15 2.14 -17.18
C ALA A 269 10.61 3.19 -16.17
N LEU A 270 11.73 2.93 -15.51
CA LEU A 270 12.25 3.76 -14.42
C LEU A 270 13.41 4.63 -14.89
N ASP A 271 13.31 5.92 -14.61
CA ASP A 271 14.35 6.90 -14.93
C ASP A 271 15.55 6.69 -14.01
N SER A 272 16.68 6.39 -14.63
CA SER A 272 17.97 6.16 -14.02
C SER A 272 19.02 7.13 -14.60
N SER A 273 18.56 8.27 -15.15
CA SER A 273 19.42 9.33 -15.65
C SER A 273 20.14 10.08 -14.53
N ASP A 274 21.12 10.90 -14.92
CA ASP A 274 21.98 11.62 -13.97
C ASP A 274 21.24 12.70 -13.15
N VAL A 275 20.04 13.13 -13.58
CA VAL A 275 19.20 14.05 -12.78
C VAL A 275 18.53 13.36 -11.59
N VAL A 276 18.40 12.03 -11.62
CA VAL A 276 17.80 11.20 -10.57
C VAL A 276 18.87 10.94 -9.51
N THR A 277 18.57 11.11 -8.23
CA THR A 277 19.52 10.70 -7.17
C THR A 277 19.49 9.19 -6.95
N ALA A 278 20.50 8.61 -6.29
CA ALA A 278 20.43 7.18 -5.91
C ALA A 278 19.21 6.88 -5.02
N GLN A 279 18.81 7.85 -4.18
CA GLN A 279 17.63 7.76 -3.32
C GLN A 279 16.32 7.87 -4.12
N ASP A 280 16.22 8.80 -5.08
CA ASP A 280 15.04 8.93 -5.96
C ASP A 280 14.83 7.65 -6.79
N PHE A 281 15.91 7.03 -7.27
CA PHE A 281 15.85 5.76 -7.98
C PHE A 281 15.42 4.61 -7.07
N TRP A 282 15.92 4.55 -5.84
CA TRP A 282 15.44 3.59 -4.85
C TRP A 282 13.94 3.75 -4.56
N TYR A 283 13.44 4.99 -4.47
CA TYR A 283 12.00 5.25 -4.34
C TYR A 283 11.20 4.82 -5.57
N GLN A 284 11.74 4.89 -6.79
CA GLN A 284 11.10 4.34 -7.99
C GLN A 284 11.00 2.80 -7.95
N VAL A 285 12.09 2.11 -7.59
CA VAL A 285 12.09 0.65 -7.44
C VAL A 285 11.14 0.23 -6.30
N LYS A 286 11.09 0.99 -5.20
CA LYS A 286 10.11 0.82 -4.12
C LYS A 286 8.68 1.02 -4.62
N PHE A 287 8.39 2.06 -5.40
CA PHE A 287 7.06 2.30 -5.99
C PHE A 287 6.60 1.11 -6.83
N VAL A 288 7.45 0.58 -7.72
CA VAL A 288 7.10 -0.63 -8.50
C VAL A 288 6.86 -1.81 -7.58
N ARG A 289 7.69 -2.02 -6.56
CA ARG A 289 7.53 -3.13 -5.59
C ARG A 289 6.21 -3.02 -4.81
N ASP A 290 5.90 -1.85 -4.28
CA ASP A 290 4.65 -1.57 -3.54
C ASP A 290 3.40 -1.73 -4.41
N LEU A 291 3.44 -1.23 -5.64
CA LEU A 291 2.34 -1.40 -6.61
C LEU A 291 2.18 -2.87 -7.01
N THR A 292 3.29 -3.59 -7.27
CA THR A 292 3.28 -5.01 -7.64
C THR A 292 2.66 -5.88 -6.55
N MET A 293 2.88 -5.55 -5.26
CA MET A 293 2.20 -6.21 -4.13
C MET A 293 0.68 -6.01 -4.10
N GLY A 294 0.14 -5.04 -4.85
CA GLY A 294 -1.29 -4.83 -5.05
C GLY A 294 -1.86 -5.49 -6.31
N LEU A 295 -1.03 -6.13 -7.15
CA LEU A 295 -1.46 -6.77 -8.40
C LEU A 295 -1.65 -8.28 -8.20
N ASP A 296 -2.69 -8.83 -8.84
CA ASP A 296 -2.90 -10.28 -8.92
C ASP A 296 -1.99 -10.88 -10.02
N ILE A 297 -0.71 -11.08 -9.68
CA ILE A 297 0.33 -11.55 -10.60
C ILE A 297 0.16 -13.04 -10.92
N GLY A 298 0.12 -13.38 -12.21
CA GLY A 298 0.06 -14.78 -12.67
C GLY A 298 0.07 -14.93 -14.19
N PRO A 299 0.36 -16.14 -14.72
CA PRO A 299 0.49 -16.38 -16.16
C PRO A 299 -0.80 -16.06 -16.93
N ASN A 300 -1.96 -16.38 -16.32
CA ASN A 300 -3.29 -16.10 -16.86
C ASN A 300 -3.94 -14.85 -16.20
N LYS A 301 -3.13 -13.98 -15.59
CA LYS A 301 -3.58 -12.81 -14.81
C LYS A 301 -2.80 -11.55 -15.21
N THR A 302 -2.56 -10.61 -14.30
CA THR A 302 -1.65 -9.48 -14.54
C THR A 302 -0.21 -9.98 -14.63
N ARG A 303 0.57 -9.41 -15.56
CA ARG A 303 2.00 -9.70 -15.73
C ARG A 303 2.79 -8.41 -15.77
N ILE A 304 3.99 -8.40 -15.20
CA ILE A 304 4.84 -7.20 -15.14
C ILE A 304 6.23 -7.46 -15.69
N GLY A 305 6.76 -6.48 -16.41
CA GLY A 305 8.15 -6.36 -16.83
C GLY A 305 8.73 -5.04 -16.36
N VAL A 306 10.06 -4.98 -16.19
CA VAL A 306 10.75 -3.81 -15.66
C VAL A 306 11.97 -3.50 -16.53
N ILE A 307 12.07 -2.25 -16.95
CA ILE A 307 13.22 -1.67 -17.62
C ILE A 307 13.68 -0.42 -16.88
N ILE A 308 14.98 -0.17 -16.87
CA ILE A 308 15.57 1.07 -16.34
C ILE A 308 16.24 1.81 -17.50
N TYR A 309 16.24 3.13 -17.47
CA TYR A 309 16.72 3.90 -18.61
C TYR A 309 17.49 5.17 -18.24
N SER A 310 18.47 5.50 -19.06
CA SER A 310 19.19 6.77 -19.05
C SER A 310 19.32 7.23 -20.51
N ASP A 311 20.54 7.23 -21.05
CA ASP A 311 20.80 7.36 -22.48
C ASP A 311 20.52 6.04 -23.21
N LYS A 312 20.64 4.92 -22.49
CA LYS A 312 20.37 3.54 -22.91
C LYS A 312 19.13 3.00 -22.19
N VAL A 313 18.59 1.88 -22.67
CA VAL A 313 17.54 1.12 -21.97
C VAL A 313 18.15 -0.21 -21.56
N VAL A 314 18.12 -0.50 -20.26
CA VAL A 314 18.55 -1.78 -19.67
C VAL A 314 17.31 -2.55 -19.25
N HIS A 315 17.30 -3.83 -19.59
CA HIS A 315 16.24 -4.76 -19.24
C HIS A 315 16.55 -5.39 -17.88
N VAL A 316 15.56 -5.41 -16.98
CA VAL A 316 15.67 -6.09 -15.67
C VAL A 316 14.97 -7.45 -15.77
N PHE A 317 13.71 -7.46 -16.22
CA PHE A 317 12.95 -8.66 -16.58
C PHE A 317 11.78 -8.32 -17.50
N ASP A 318 11.37 -9.26 -18.36
CA ASP A 318 10.24 -9.15 -19.29
C ASP A 318 8.93 -9.64 -18.64
N VAL A 319 7.78 -9.30 -19.23
CA VAL A 319 6.43 -9.74 -18.75
C VAL A 319 6.21 -11.26 -18.76
N ASN A 320 7.18 -12.06 -19.21
CA ASN A 320 7.14 -13.52 -19.20
C ASN A 320 8.00 -14.14 -18.09
N ASP A 321 9.01 -13.43 -17.58
CA ASP A 321 10.09 -14.04 -16.79
C ASP A 321 9.60 -14.44 -15.38
N HIS A 322 8.54 -13.78 -14.89
CA HIS A 322 8.03 -13.95 -13.52
C HIS A 322 6.52 -14.20 -13.52
N THR A 323 6.14 -15.46 -13.36
CA THR A 323 4.75 -15.94 -13.32
C THR A 323 4.12 -15.93 -11.92
N SER A 324 4.82 -15.39 -10.90
CA SER A 324 4.32 -15.25 -9.54
C SER A 324 4.76 -13.94 -8.89
N LEU A 325 3.96 -13.44 -7.95
CA LEU A 325 4.26 -12.24 -7.17
C LEU A 325 5.64 -12.33 -6.50
N SER A 326 5.94 -13.45 -5.83
CA SER A 326 7.21 -13.65 -5.11
C SER A 326 8.44 -13.58 -6.00
N SER A 327 8.36 -14.08 -7.24
CA SER A 327 9.46 -14.03 -8.21
C SER A 327 9.67 -12.59 -8.70
N ALA A 328 8.60 -11.90 -9.07
CA ALA A 328 8.66 -10.51 -9.54
C ALA A 328 9.15 -9.54 -8.46
N ILE A 329 8.74 -9.75 -7.20
CA ILE A 329 9.19 -8.98 -6.04
C ILE A 329 10.65 -9.29 -5.71
N SER A 330 11.11 -10.54 -5.83
CA SER A 330 12.52 -10.91 -5.63
C SER A 330 13.46 -10.20 -6.61
N ALA A 331 13.11 -10.17 -7.90
CA ALA A 331 13.90 -9.49 -8.93
C ALA A 331 14.00 -7.96 -8.71
N LEU A 332 13.01 -7.37 -8.02
CA LEU A 332 13.02 -5.96 -7.62
C LEU A 332 13.94 -5.64 -6.43
N TYR A 333 14.66 -6.58 -5.83
CA TYR A 333 15.62 -6.30 -4.74
C TYR A 333 17.05 -5.98 -5.19
N GLY A 334 17.44 -6.40 -6.41
CA GLY A 334 18.80 -6.22 -6.95
C GLY A 334 18.85 -5.33 -8.20
N VAL A 335 17.99 -4.32 -8.29
CA VAL A 335 17.95 -3.41 -9.45
C VAL A 335 18.98 -2.29 -9.26
N ASP A 336 20.16 -2.46 -9.87
CA ASP A 336 21.22 -1.47 -9.83
C ASP A 336 20.90 -0.22 -10.67
N ARG A 337 21.38 0.93 -10.20
CA ARG A 337 21.21 2.21 -10.89
C ARG A 337 22.28 2.38 -11.98
N ILE A 338 21.86 2.77 -13.19
CA ILE A 338 22.75 3.26 -14.25
C ILE A 338 22.91 4.80 -14.20
N GLN A 339 23.62 5.35 -15.18
CA GLN A 339 23.91 6.77 -15.37
C GLN A 339 23.79 7.13 -16.87
N GLY A 340 23.71 8.42 -17.21
CA GLY A 340 23.54 8.97 -18.57
C GLY A 340 22.35 9.95 -18.71
N GLY A 341 22.28 10.68 -19.83
CA GLY A 341 21.21 11.67 -20.11
C GLY A 341 19.90 11.07 -20.65
N THR A 342 18.75 11.65 -20.28
CA THR A 342 17.41 11.04 -20.36
C THR A 342 16.83 10.83 -21.77
N ARG A 343 16.55 9.57 -22.16
CA ARG A 343 16.05 9.24 -23.51
C ARG A 343 14.70 8.51 -23.56
N ILE A 344 13.64 9.21 -23.16
CA ILE A 344 12.24 8.73 -23.19
C ILE A 344 11.81 8.21 -24.58
N ASP A 345 12.31 8.78 -25.68
CA ASP A 345 12.02 8.26 -27.02
C ASP A 345 12.51 6.82 -27.23
N LYS A 346 13.69 6.48 -26.69
CA LYS A 346 14.25 5.13 -26.74
C LYS A 346 13.43 4.18 -25.85
N VAL A 347 12.89 4.65 -24.73
CA VAL A 347 12.00 3.88 -23.85
C VAL A 347 10.71 3.49 -24.57
N ILE A 348 9.96 4.47 -25.09
CA ILE A 348 8.70 4.20 -25.78
C ILE A 348 8.94 3.33 -27.02
N HIS A 349 10.04 3.57 -27.74
CA HIS A 349 10.45 2.72 -28.85
C HIS A 349 10.76 1.29 -28.39
N TYR A 350 11.54 1.09 -27.32
CA TYR A 350 11.85 -0.22 -26.76
C TYR A 350 10.58 -0.96 -26.35
N VAL A 351 9.69 -0.32 -25.60
CA VAL A 351 8.46 -0.96 -25.09
C VAL A 351 7.56 -1.40 -26.26
N ARG A 352 7.34 -0.52 -27.25
CA ARG A 352 6.60 -0.82 -28.47
C ARG A 352 7.24 -1.90 -29.35
N THR A 353 8.57 -2.02 -29.37
CA THR A 353 9.29 -2.89 -30.33
C THR A 353 9.95 -4.13 -29.72
N LYS A 354 10.01 -4.24 -28.39
CA LYS A 354 10.62 -5.34 -27.62
C LYS A 354 9.70 -5.80 -26.48
N GLY A 355 9.46 -4.95 -25.47
CA GLY A 355 8.72 -5.34 -24.25
C GLY A 355 7.28 -5.83 -24.49
N PHE A 356 6.64 -5.38 -25.58
CA PHE A 356 5.32 -5.87 -26.01
C PHE A 356 5.37 -6.59 -27.39
N ARG A 357 6.46 -7.30 -27.71
CA ARG A 357 6.52 -8.17 -28.91
C ARG A 357 5.41 -9.24 -28.87
N ARG A 358 4.94 -9.69 -30.05
CA ARG A 358 3.98 -10.80 -30.19
C ARG A 358 4.46 -12.14 -29.62
N THR A 359 5.76 -12.31 -29.39
CA THR A 359 6.35 -13.48 -28.71
C THR A 359 6.41 -13.33 -27.19
N VAL A 360 5.99 -12.18 -26.65
CA VAL A 360 6.13 -11.77 -25.24
C VAL A 360 4.76 -11.41 -24.66
N SER A 361 4.01 -10.54 -25.32
CA SER A 361 2.68 -10.10 -24.88
C SER A 361 1.54 -10.93 -25.47
N ARG A 362 0.50 -11.18 -24.67
CA ARG A 362 -0.73 -11.89 -25.07
C ARG A 362 -1.60 -10.99 -25.94
N GLN A 363 -2.27 -11.50 -26.97
CA GLN A 363 -3.08 -10.66 -27.88
C GLN A 363 -4.43 -10.24 -27.28
N GLU A 364 -4.92 -10.97 -26.28
CA GLU A 364 -6.07 -10.61 -25.46
C GLU A 364 -5.73 -9.67 -24.30
N ALA A 365 -4.45 -9.38 -24.04
CA ALA A 365 -4.03 -8.47 -22.97
C ALA A 365 -4.14 -6.99 -23.35
N ALA A 366 -4.49 -6.16 -22.38
CA ALA A 366 -4.20 -4.73 -22.45
C ALA A 366 -2.71 -4.51 -22.18
N GLN A 367 -2.06 -3.70 -23.02
CA GLN A 367 -0.65 -3.33 -22.87
C GLN A 367 -0.54 -1.94 -22.24
N LEU A 368 0.22 -1.82 -21.15
CA LEU A 368 0.41 -0.57 -20.41
C LEU A 368 1.89 -0.28 -20.13
N LEU A 369 2.40 0.83 -20.67
CA LEU A 369 3.64 1.44 -20.22
C LEU A 369 3.35 2.35 -19.01
N VAL A 370 4.03 2.10 -17.89
CA VAL A 370 4.12 3.03 -16.76
C VAL A 370 5.51 3.65 -16.78
N LEU A 371 5.61 4.84 -17.34
CA LEU A 371 6.84 5.62 -17.46
C LEU A 371 7.01 6.51 -16.23
N VAL A 372 8.07 6.33 -15.46
CA VAL A 372 8.44 7.22 -14.35
C VAL A 372 9.64 8.06 -14.78
N THR A 373 9.59 9.39 -14.61
CA THR A 373 10.63 10.33 -15.11
C THR A 373 10.88 11.52 -14.18
N ALA A 374 12.13 11.95 -14.03
CA ALA A 374 12.52 13.12 -13.23
C ALA A 374 12.94 14.34 -14.07
N SER A 375 13.00 14.21 -15.39
CA SER A 375 13.49 15.23 -16.32
C SER A 375 12.55 15.48 -17.50
N ALA A 376 12.61 16.70 -18.02
CA ALA A 376 11.94 17.08 -19.27
C ALA A 376 12.71 16.50 -20.47
N THR A 377 12.02 16.28 -21.58
CA THR A 377 12.67 15.78 -22.80
C THR A 377 13.21 16.92 -23.66
N GLU A 378 14.50 16.84 -24.02
CA GLU A 378 15.19 17.74 -24.96
C GLU A 378 14.51 17.80 -26.34
N ASN A 379 13.79 16.76 -26.76
CA ASN A 379 13.15 16.69 -28.07
C ASN A 379 11.72 16.15 -27.99
N LEU A 380 10.81 17.01 -27.53
CA LEU A 380 9.39 16.70 -27.38
C LEU A 380 8.74 16.18 -28.68
N HIS A 381 9.11 16.72 -29.85
CA HIS A 381 8.58 16.24 -31.14
C HIS A 381 8.88 14.75 -31.35
N ARG A 382 10.12 14.32 -31.09
CA ARG A 382 10.57 12.93 -31.24
C ARG A 382 9.86 12.00 -30.25
N VAL A 383 9.66 12.43 -29.00
CA VAL A 383 8.93 11.62 -28.00
C VAL A 383 7.43 11.52 -28.35
N LYS A 384 6.77 12.63 -28.73
CA LYS A 384 5.39 12.62 -29.26
C LYS A 384 5.23 11.65 -30.45
N LYS A 385 6.22 11.62 -31.34
CA LYS A 385 6.23 10.75 -32.53
C LYS A 385 6.29 9.26 -32.19
N GLU A 386 7.13 8.83 -31.25
CA GLU A 386 7.12 7.43 -30.79
C GLU A 386 5.90 7.11 -29.89
N ALA A 387 5.42 8.06 -29.07
CA ALA A 387 4.20 7.89 -28.27
C ALA A 387 2.97 7.62 -29.13
N ASN A 388 2.81 8.36 -30.23
CA ASN A 388 1.72 8.11 -31.18
C ASN A 388 1.86 6.75 -31.87
N LYS A 389 3.07 6.33 -32.29
CA LYS A 389 3.30 4.97 -32.81
C LYS A 389 2.96 3.87 -31.79
N ALA A 390 3.21 4.11 -30.50
CA ALA A 390 2.90 3.15 -29.43
C ALA A 390 1.39 3.04 -29.20
N ARG A 391 0.69 4.18 -29.13
CA ARG A 391 -0.79 4.24 -29.07
C ARG A 391 -1.43 3.53 -30.27
N SER A 392 -0.93 3.76 -31.50
CA SER A 392 -1.37 3.06 -32.71
C SER A 392 -1.05 1.55 -32.74
N ALA A 393 -0.12 1.08 -31.90
CA ALA A 393 0.19 -0.34 -31.73
C ALA A 393 -0.60 -1.00 -30.57
N GLY A 394 -1.51 -0.26 -29.91
CA GLY A 394 -2.30 -0.75 -28.78
C GLY A 394 -1.69 -0.50 -27.40
N VAL A 395 -0.51 0.13 -27.31
CA VAL A 395 0.17 0.42 -26.04
C VAL A 395 -0.41 1.68 -25.39
N ASN A 396 -1.01 1.50 -24.22
CA ASN A 396 -1.42 2.61 -23.35
C ASN A 396 -0.19 3.19 -22.63
N ILE A 397 -0.16 4.49 -22.36
CA ILE A 397 0.97 5.15 -21.68
C ILE A 397 0.44 5.97 -20.51
N LEU A 398 0.85 5.57 -19.30
CA LEU A 398 0.82 6.37 -18.07
C LEU A 398 2.21 6.98 -17.89
N THR A 399 2.28 8.27 -17.50
CA THR A 399 3.53 8.96 -17.19
C THR A 399 3.44 9.59 -15.81
N ILE A 400 4.45 9.33 -14.97
CA ILE A 400 4.58 9.82 -13.60
C ILE A 400 5.82 10.70 -13.52
N ALA A 401 5.64 11.98 -13.19
CA ALA A 401 6.74 12.93 -13.02
C ALA A 401 7.19 12.97 -11.54
N LEU A 402 8.49 12.85 -11.29
CA LEU A 402 9.07 12.84 -9.93
C LEU A 402 9.44 14.22 -9.39
N ARG A 403 9.36 15.26 -10.22
CA ARG A 403 9.65 16.66 -9.88
C ARG A 403 8.71 17.55 -10.69
N ASP A 404 8.86 18.87 -10.58
CA ASP A 404 8.15 19.84 -11.39
C ASP A 404 8.71 19.87 -12.83
N VAL A 405 8.45 18.78 -13.56
CA VAL A 405 8.96 18.52 -14.89
C VAL A 405 8.17 19.33 -15.91
N ASN A 406 8.86 20.28 -16.55
CA ASN A 406 8.31 21.28 -17.47
C ASN A 406 7.25 20.71 -18.45
N TYR A 407 6.14 21.45 -18.60
CA TYR A 407 4.85 21.17 -19.27
C TYR A 407 4.89 20.36 -20.59
N SER A 408 6.03 20.32 -21.28
CA SER A 408 6.32 19.43 -22.42
C SER A 408 5.74 18.01 -22.30
N ILE A 409 5.98 17.32 -21.18
CA ILE A 409 5.72 15.87 -21.02
C ILE A 409 4.23 15.54 -20.80
N GLN A 410 3.38 16.52 -20.46
CA GLN A 410 1.93 16.34 -20.28
C GLN A 410 1.23 15.65 -21.46
N SER A 411 1.78 15.83 -22.66
CA SER A 411 1.24 15.29 -23.93
C SER A 411 1.53 13.80 -24.21
N LEU A 412 2.28 13.11 -23.34
CA LEU A 412 2.67 11.70 -23.52
C LEU A 412 1.67 10.70 -22.92
N SER A 413 1.00 11.06 -21.83
CA SER A 413 -0.21 10.41 -21.30
C SER A 413 -1.48 11.06 -21.90
N TRP A 414 -2.67 10.59 -21.51
CA TRP A 414 -3.95 11.25 -21.86
C TRP A 414 -4.45 12.21 -20.77
N SER A 415 -3.86 12.13 -19.57
CA SER A 415 -4.12 12.98 -18.41
C SER A 415 -2.82 13.11 -17.59
N TRP A 416 -2.71 14.14 -16.75
CA TRP A 416 -1.44 14.53 -16.12
C TRP A 416 -1.57 14.81 -14.64
N THR A 417 -0.49 14.47 -13.92
CA THR A 417 -0.28 14.79 -12.51
C THR A 417 1.17 15.24 -12.31
N SER A 418 1.40 16.48 -11.90
CA SER A 418 2.66 16.89 -11.28
C SER A 418 2.73 16.36 -9.85
N PHE A 419 3.93 15.92 -9.43
CA PHE A 419 4.24 15.71 -8.04
C PHE A 419 5.27 16.74 -7.59
N LEU A 420 4.76 17.79 -6.93
CA LEU A 420 5.60 18.69 -6.13
C LEU A 420 6.12 17.92 -4.91
N TRP A 421 7.29 17.31 -5.06
CA TRP A 421 8.14 17.00 -3.91
C TRP A 421 8.56 18.34 -3.29
N LYS A 422 7.89 18.76 -2.22
CA LYS A 422 8.35 19.91 -1.43
C LYS A 422 9.50 19.48 -0.53
N GLN A 423 10.52 20.34 -0.43
CA GLN A 423 11.40 20.35 0.73
C GLN A 423 10.62 20.89 1.93
N GLN A 424 10.60 20.10 2.99
CA GLN A 424 10.26 20.42 4.40
C GLN A 424 10.70 19.20 5.23
#